data_AF-S7QN33-F1
#
_entry.id   AF-S7QN33-F1
#
_cell.length_a   1.000
_cell.length_b   1.000
_cell.length_c   1.000
_cell.angle_alpha   90.00
_cell.angle_beta   90.00
_cell.angle_gamma   90.00
#
_symmetry.space_group_name_H-M   'P 1'
#
loop_
_entity.id
_entity.type
_entity.pdbx_description
1 polymer ?
#
loop_
_entity_poly.entity_id
_entity_poly.type
_entity_poly.pdbx_seq_one_letter_code
_entity_poly.pdbx_strand_id
1 'polypeptide(L)'
;MYLSVILLSRLSITDYRGNVVLDTYVRPIRAVTDYRTAETGLYPEHLSSGRPFDEIQRDVANIIRDRILVGYCLWDFLSVMGTSHPAIDTRDVALFLPFRQTLRAKKMVPLSTLVDRLMRRNIGTGLEDPLENARAALDLFRSCEDVWEDMIRSGSWPCSLPPSTYARYFT
;
A
#
# COMPACT_ATOMS: atom_id res chain seq x y z
N MET A 1 -17.35 -8.68 25.36
CA MET A 1 -16.49 -9.21 24.28
C MET A 1 -16.07 -8.02 23.42
N TYR A 2 -14.85 -7.50 23.62
CA TYR A 2 -14.37 -6.39 22.78
C TYR A 2 -13.97 -6.97 21.42
N LEU A 3 -14.61 -6.51 20.35
CA LEU A 3 -14.14 -6.79 18.99
C LEU A 3 -12.80 -6.07 18.82
N SER A 4 -11.73 -6.85 18.64
CA SER A 4 -10.44 -6.29 18.22
C SER A 4 -10.58 -5.76 16.80
N VAL A 5 -10.30 -4.47 16.60
CA VAL A 5 -10.32 -3.81 15.29
C VAL A 5 -8.94 -3.22 15.06
N ILE A 6 -8.35 -3.50 13.90
CA ILE A 6 -7.07 -2.91 13.49
C ILE A 6 -7.31 -1.44 13.16
N LEU A 7 -6.49 -0.55 13.73
CA LEU A 7 -6.55 0.89 13.50
C LEU A 7 -5.34 1.32 12.68
N LEU A 8 -5.55 2.24 11.73
CA LEU A 8 -4.46 2.89 11.02
C LEU A 8 -3.67 3.77 11.98
N SER A 9 -2.34 3.61 11.99
CA SER A 9 -1.44 4.31 12.91
C SER A 9 -0.52 5.31 12.21
N ARG A 10 -0.01 4.97 11.03
CA ARG A 10 0.82 5.81 10.17
C ARG A 10 0.56 5.44 8.72
N LEU A 11 0.63 6.41 7.82
CA LEU A 11 0.61 6.16 6.39
C LEU A 11 1.62 7.07 5.69
N SER A 12 2.14 6.59 4.56
CA SER A 12 3.08 7.34 3.74
C SER A 12 2.67 7.25 2.26
N ILE A 13 2.76 8.38 1.56
CA ILE A 13 2.56 8.52 0.12
C ILE A 13 3.77 9.24 -0.44
N THR A 14 4.33 8.71 -1.52
CA THR A 14 5.42 9.35 -2.26
C THR A 14 4.95 9.79 -3.64
N ASP A 15 5.65 10.76 -4.22
CA ASP A 15 5.53 11.03 -5.64
C ASP A 15 6.22 9.92 -6.46
N TYR A 16 6.13 10.01 -7.78
CA TYR A 16 6.78 9.04 -8.65
C TYR A 16 8.30 9.01 -8.43
N ARG A 17 8.95 10.08 -7.98
CA ARG A 17 10.41 10.11 -7.72
C ARG A 17 10.79 9.50 -6.38
N GLY A 18 9.83 9.13 -5.52
CA GLY A 18 10.07 8.64 -4.16
C GLY A 18 10.20 9.75 -3.11
N ASN A 19 9.92 11.00 -3.47
CA ASN A 19 9.85 12.11 -2.53
C ASN A 19 8.57 11.99 -1.71
N VAL A 20 8.63 12.35 -0.44
CA VAL A 20 7.48 12.27 0.46
C VAL A 20 6.45 13.35 0.07
N VAL A 21 5.22 12.91 -0.21
CA VAL A 21 4.05 13.79 -0.41
C VAL A 21 3.25 13.90 0.88
N LEU A 22 3.10 12.77 1.59
CA LEU A 22 2.44 12.70 2.88
C LEU A 22 3.13 11.61 3.70
N ASP A 23 3.49 11.90 4.94
CA ASP A 23 3.93 10.90 5.92
C ASP A 23 3.45 11.35 7.29
N THR A 24 2.48 10.65 7.86
CA THR A 24 1.77 11.17 9.04
C THR A 24 1.24 10.06 9.94
N TYR A 25 1.31 10.30 11.25
CA TYR A 25 0.60 9.49 12.24
C TYR A 25 -0.87 9.85 12.28
N VAL A 26 -1.70 8.85 12.57
CA VAL A 26 -3.15 8.96 12.61
C VAL A 26 -3.62 8.91 14.05
N ARG A 27 -4.46 9.86 14.44
CA ARG A 27 -5.08 9.87 15.76
C ARG A 27 -6.16 8.78 15.84
N PRO A 28 -6.06 7.83 16.78
CA PRO A 28 -7.06 6.79 16.97
C PRO A 28 -8.40 7.38 17.40
N ILE A 29 -9.49 6.87 16.82
CA ILE A 29 -10.87 7.20 17.23
C ILE A 29 -11.34 6.40 18.45
N ARG A 30 -10.56 5.40 18.88
CA ARG A 30 -10.83 4.50 20.01
C ARG A 30 -9.53 4.24 20.76
N ALA A 31 -9.66 3.81 22.01
CA ALA A 31 -8.51 3.42 22.82
C ALA A 31 -7.74 2.27 22.16
N VAL A 32 -6.42 2.44 22.04
CA VAL A 32 -5.51 1.40 21.55
C VAL A 32 -5.11 0.52 22.72
N THR A 33 -5.37 -0.78 22.60
CA THR A 33 -5.04 -1.78 23.63
C THR A 33 -3.69 -2.44 23.43
N ASP A 34 -3.20 -2.45 22.19
CA ASP A 34 -1.91 -3.03 21.83
C ASP A 34 -1.31 -2.22 20.66
N TYR A 35 -0.11 -1.69 20.86
CA TYR A 35 0.61 -0.86 19.89
C TYR A 35 1.56 -1.69 19.02
N ARG A 36 1.80 -2.97 19.37
CA ARG A 36 2.80 -3.82 18.72
C ARG A 36 4.17 -3.12 18.64
N THR A 37 4.60 -2.51 19.74
CA THR A 37 5.74 -1.58 19.76
C THR A 37 7.04 -2.23 19.27
N ALA A 38 7.23 -3.54 19.52
CA ALA A 38 8.40 -4.27 19.03
C ALA A 38 8.46 -4.32 17.49
N GLU A 39 7.31 -4.36 16.83
CA GLU A 39 7.20 -4.37 15.37
C GLU A 39 7.06 -2.97 14.80
N THR A 40 6.29 -2.08 15.42
CA THR A 40 5.87 -0.80 14.83
C THR A 40 6.66 0.41 15.32
N GLY A 41 7.33 0.29 16.47
CA GLY A 41 7.93 1.42 17.18
C GLY A 41 6.92 2.45 17.69
N LEU A 42 5.63 2.11 17.71
CA LEU A 42 4.58 3.02 18.14
C LEU A 42 4.50 3.08 19.66
N TYR A 43 4.33 4.30 20.14
CA TYR A 43 4.02 4.64 21.52
C TYR A 43 2.80 5.56 21.55
N PRO A 44 2.07 5.65 22.67
CA PRO A 44 0.87 6.49 22.79
C PRO A 44 1.07 7.95 22.34
N GLU A 45 2.23 8.53 22.61
CA GLU A 45 2.62 9.89 22.24
C GLU A 45 2.60 10.12 20.72
N HIS A 46 3.05 9.16 19.91
CA HIS A 46 3.02 9.24 18.45
C HIS A 46 1.59 9.36 17.93
N LEU A 47 0.67 8.60 18.50
CA LEU A 47 -0.73 8.56 18.07
C LEU A 47 -1.55 9.73 18.62
N SER A 48 -1.27 10.17 19.85
CA SER A 48 -1.95 11.32 20.46
C SER A 48 -1.67 12.63 19.71
N SER A 49 -0.45 12.79 19.20
CA SER A 49 -0.02 13.91 18.37
C SER A 49 -0.38 13.75 16.88
N GLY A 50 -0.94 12.59 16.50
CA GLY A 50 -1.38 12.31 15.14
C GLY A 50 -2.52 13.22 14.66
N ARG A 51 -2.70 13.24 13.33
CA ARG A 51 -3.76 14.00 12.66
C ARG A 51 -5.11 13.28 12.78
N PRO A 52 -6.24 14.01 12.86
CA PRO A 52 -7.56 13.42 12.76
C PRO A 52 -7.75 12.61 11.47
N PHE A 53 -8.37 11.45 11.57
CA PHE A 53 -8.51 10.54 10.44
C PHE A 53 -9.33 11.12 9.28
N ASP A 54 -10.35 11.93 9.57
CA ASP A 54 -11.21 12.58 8.56
C ASP A 54 -10.47 13.64 7.73
N GLU A 55 -9.50 14.34 8.32
CA GLU A 55 -8.60 15.24 7.58
C GLU A 55 -7.70 14.45 6.64
N ILE A 56 -7.12 13.36 7.15
CA ILE A 56 -6.26 12.48 6.36
C ILE A 56 -7.05 11.86 5.20
N GLN A 57 -8.29 11.41 5.41
CA GLN A 57 -9.13 10.87 4.35
C GLN A 57 -9.35 11.90 3.23
N ARG A 58 -9.65 13.15 3.57
CA ARG A 58 -9.83 14.23 2.59
C ARG A 58 -8.55 14.50 1.82
N ASP A 59 -7.41 14.58 2.50
CA ASP A 59 -6.12 14.83 1.88
C ASP A 59 -5.72 13.69 0.94
N VAL A 60 -5.83 12.43 1.40
CA VAL A 60 -5.53 11.25 0.58
C VAL A 60 -6.43 11.20 -0.64
N ALA A 61 -7.74 11.39 -0.49
CA ALA A 61 -8.67 11.42 -1.62
C ALA A 61 -8.31 12.51 -2.64
N ASN A 62 -7.84 13.67 -2.19
CA ASN A 62 -7.34 14.73 -3.08
C ASN A 62 -6.01 14.37 -3.74
N ILE A 63 -5.10 13.73 -3.01
CA ILE A 63 -3.78 13.35 -3.50
C ILE A 63 -3.87 12.29 -4.59
N ILE A 64 -4.76 11.29 -4.45
CA ILE A 64 -4.84 10.16 -5.39
C ILE A 64 -5.81 10.42 -6.57
N ARG A 65 -6.61 11.49 -6.53
CA ARG A 65 -7.59 11.80 -7.58
C ARG A 65 -6.88 12.02 -8.92
N ASP A 66 -7.42 11.40 -9.98
CA ASP A 66 -6.95 11.53 -11.36
C ASP A 66 -5.45 11.19 -11.55
N ARG A 67 -4.95 10.26 -10.74
CA ARG A 67 -3.55 9.79 -10.78
C ARG A 67 -3.50 8.28 -10.79
N ILE A 68 -2.41 7.75 -11.33
CA ILE A 68 -2.09 6.33 -11.21
C ILE A 68 -1.64 6.04 -9.78
N LEU A 69 -2.32 5.10 -9.10
CA LEU A 69 -1.98 4.66 -7.75
C LEU A 69 -1.11 3.41 -7.80
N VAL A 70 0.16 3.56 -7.42
CA VAL A 70 1.13 2.45 -7.32
C VAL A 70 1.25 2.00 -5.86
N GLY A 71 1.26 0.70 -5.62
CA GLY A 71 1.46 0.18 -4.26
C GLY A 71 1.43 -1.35 -4.19
N TYR A 72 1.29 -1.86 -2.96
CA TYR A 72 1.21 -3.29 -2.66
C TYR A 72 -0.02 -3.54 -1.78
N CYS A 73 -0.91 -4.44 -2.20
CA CYS A 73 -2.19 -4.69 -1.55
C CYS A 73 -3.06 -3.43 -1.43
N LEU A 74 -3.25 -2.72 -2.52
CA LEU A 74 -3.97 -1.44 -2.57
C LEU A 74 -5.42 -1.56 -2.06
N TRP A 75 -6.03 -2.74 -2.12
CA TRP A 75 -7.36 -2.97 -1.54
C TRP A 75 -7.40 -2.73 -0.03
N ASP A 76 -6.35 -3.09 0.72
CA ASP A 76 -6.32 -2.89 2.16
C ASP A 76 -6.24 -1.39 2.46
N PHE A 77 -5.35 -0.67 1.76
CA PHE A 77 -5.24 0.79 1.85
C PHE A 77 -6.55 1.51 1.51
N LEU A 78 -7.12 1.24 0.33
CA LEU A 78 -8.37 1.86 -0.11
C LEU A 78 -9.53 1.53 0.84
N SER A 79 -9.55 0.31 1.39
CA SER A 79 -10.59 -0.10 2.33
C SER A 79 -10.56 0.67 3.65
N VAL A 80 -9.36 0.87 4.19
CA VAL A 80 -9.14 1.66 5.41
C VAL A 80 -9.51 3.12 5.13
N MET A 81 -9.04 3.68 4.01
CA MET A 81 -9.32 5.06 3.63
C MET A 81 -10.77 5.31 3.25
N GLY A 82 -11.57 4.26 3.00
CA GLY A 82 -12.97 4.39 2.62
C GLY A 82 -13.16 5.07 1.27
N THR A 83 -12.17 5.00 0.38
CA THR A 83 -12.18 5.62 -0.95
C THR A 83 -12.05 4.56 -2.03
N SER A 84 -12.73 4.76 -3.16
CA SER A 84 -12.52 3.94 -4.34
C SER A 84 -11.52 4.58 -5.30
N HIS A 85 -10.97 3.79 -6.22
CA HIS A 85 -10.08 4.25 -7.27
C HIS A 85 -10.29 3.43 -8.55
N PRO A 86 -10.18 4.00 -9.76
CA PRO A 86 -10.35 3.25 -11.00
C PRO A 86 -9.38 2.07 -11.08
N ALA A 87 -9.89 0.86 -11.37
CA ALA A 87 -9.04 -0.33 -11.44
C ALA A 87 -7.91 -0.15 -12.47
N ILE A 88 -8.24 0.46 -13.62
CA ILE A 88 -7.29 0.73 -14.71
C ILE A 88 -6.18 1.72 -14.32
N ASP A 89 -6.39 2.53 -13.29
CA ASP A 89 -5.42 3.50 -12.78
C ASP A 89 -4.66 2.95 -11.55
N THR A 90 -4.79 1.66 -11.23
CA THR A 90 -3.97 1.01 -10.18
C THR A 90 -2.79 0.25 -10.75
N ARG A 91 -1.67 0.25 -10.01
CA ARG A 91 -0.48 -0.57 -10.24
C ARG A 91 -0.14 -1.29 -8.95
N ASP A 92 -0.94 -2.31 -8.64
CA ASP A 92 -0.75 -3.13 -7.44
C ASP A 92 0.27 -4.25 -7.69
N VAL A 93 1.50 -4.05 -7.25
CA VAL A 93 2.59 -5.01 -7.45
C VAL A 93 2.34 -6.37 -6.78
N ALA A 94 1.39 -6.46 -5.83
CA ALA A 94 0.99 -7.73 -5.23
C ALA A 94 0.17 -8.60 -6.22
N LEU A 95 -0.54 -7.97 -7.15
CA LEU A 95 -1.43 -8.62 -8.12
C LEU A 95 -0.75 -8.88 -9.47
N PHE A 96 0.43 -8.29 -9.72
CA PHE A 96 1.12 -8.41 -11.01
C PHE A 96 1.53 -9.86 -11.31
N LEU A 97 0.88 -10.46 -12.31
CA LEU A 97 1.09 -11.86 -12.68
C LEU A 97 2.52 -12.16 -13.14
N PRO A 98 3.21 -11.29 -13.90
CA PRO A 98 4.60 -11.53 -14.30
C PRO A 98 5.57 -11.72 -13.13
N PHE A 99 5.41 -11.00 -12.00
CA PHE A 99 6.25 -11.25 -10.82
C PHE A 99 6.03 -12.65 -10.26
N ARG A 100 4.77 -13.10 -10.18
CA ARG A 100 4.45 -14.45 -9.73
C ARG A 100 4.99 -15.52 -10.68
N GLN A 101 4.92 -15.29 -11.99
CA GLN A 101 5.46 -16.22 -13.00
C GLN A 101 6.98 -16.34 -12.89
N THR A 102 7.68 -15.20 -12.79
CA THR A 102 9.14 -15.16 -12.60
C THR A 102 9.58 -15.93 -11.35
N LEU A 103 8.84 -15.80 -10.25
CA LEU A 103 9.13 -16.51 -8.99
C LEU A 103 8.49 -17.90 -8.89
N ARG A 104 7.79 -18.36 -9.94
CA ARG A 104 7.04 -19.63 -9.97
C ARG A 104 6.05 -19.79 -8.80
N ALA A 105 5.45 -18.68 -8.37
CA ALA A 105 4.58 -18.61 -7.21
C ALA A 105 3.10 -18.85 -7.54
N LYS A 106 2.48 -19.82 -6.86
CA LYS A 106 1.05 -20.15 -7.00
C LYS A 106 0.11 -19.19 -6.25
N LYS A 107 0.64 -18.40 -5.32
CA LYS A 107 -0.10 -17.42 -4.51
C LYS A 107 0.60 -16.07 -4.58
N MET A 108 -0.06 -15.05 -4.03
CA MET A 108 0.53 -13.73 -3.80
C MET A 108 1.82 -13.86 -2.99
N VAL A 109 2.84 -13.08 -3.36
CA VAL A 109 4.17 -13.12 -2.76
C VAL A 109 4.33 -11.89 -1.85
N PRO A 110 4.87 -12.03 -0.62
CA PRO A 110 5.13 -10.90 0.28
C PRO A 110 6.01 -9.82 -0.38
N LEU A 111 5.76 -8.54 -0.08
CA LEU A 111 6.53 -7.42 -0.64
C LEU A 111 8.03 -7.59 -0.40
N SER A 112 8.45 -7.94 0.81
CA SER A 112 9.87 -8.18 1.15
C SER A 112 10.49 -9.28 0.29
N THR A 113 9.74 -10.35 -0.02
CA THR A 113 10.21 -11.42 -0.91
C THR A 113 10.29 -10.97 -2.36
N LEU A 114 9.35 -10.15 -2.84
CA LEU A 114 9.44 -9.56 -4.19
C LEU A 114 10.70 -8.70 -4.32
N VAL A 115 10.93 -7.81 -3.36
CA VAL A 115 12.07 -6.88 -3.37
C VAL A 115 13.40 -7.63 -3.24
N ASP A 116 13.50 -8.62 -2.35
CA ASP A 116 14.69 -9.46 -2.23
C ASP A 116 14.98 -10.20 -3.53
N ARG A 117 13.99 -10.93 -4.06
CA ARG A 117 14.22 -11.83 -5.20
C ARG A 117 14.40 -11.10 -6.53
N LEU A 118 13.72 -9.97 -6.72
CA LEU A 118 13.74 -9.25 -8.00
C LEU A 118 14.73 -8.09 -8.00
N MET A 119 14.90 -7.40 -6.86
CA MET A 119 15.75 -6.22 -6.75
C MET A 119 17.06 -6.49 -5.98
N ARG A 120 17.24 -7.69 -5.41
CA ARG A 120 18.41 -8.06 -4.57
C ARG A 120 18.62 -7.09 -3.40
N ARG A 121 17.51 -6.62 -2.82
CA ARG A 121 17.48 -5.68 -1.69
C ARG A 121 16.57 -6.22 -0.60
N ASN A 122 17.02 -6.13 0.65
CA ASN A 122 16.20 -6.45 1.82
C ASN A 122 15.46 -5.21 2.30
N ILE A 123 14.21 -5.40 2.73
CA ILE A 123 13.37 -4.39 3.40
C ILE A 123 12.71 -5.04 4.64
N GLY A 124 12.18 -4.24 5.56
CA GLY A 124 11.51 -4.74 6.76
C GLY A 124 12.46 -5.44 7.73
N THR A 125 13.75 -5.07 7.72
CA THR A 125 14.76 -5.60 8.65
C THR A 125 14.73 -4.91 10.02
N GLY A 126 13.98 -3.82 10.16
CA GLY A 126 13.79 -3.07 11.39
C GLY A 126 12.31 -3.00 11.78
N LEU A 127 11.90 -1.84 12.29
CA LEU A 127 10.49 -1.56 12.56
C LEU A 127 9.71 -1.46 11.24
N GLU A 128 8.41 -1.72 11.30
CA GLU A 128 7.48 -1.50 10.20
C GLU A 128 7.54 -0.02 9.76
N ASP A 129 7.99 0.21 8.52
CA ASP A 129 8.08 1.54 7.94
C ASP A 129 7.22 1.65 6.67
N PRO A 130 6.05 2.33 6.73
CA PRO A 130 5.21 2.53 5.55
C PRO A 130 5.92 3.30 4.43
N LEU A 131 6.90 4.15 4.76
CA LEU A 131 7.67 4.90 3.76
C LEU A 131 8.63 3.99 2.98
N GLU A 132 9.32 3.07 3.67
CA GLU A 132 10.12 2.02 3.01
C GLU A 132 9.26 1.18 2.08
N ASN A 133 8.09 0.74 2.56
CA ASN A 133 7.17 -0.09 1.77
C ASN A 133 6.64 0.65 0.53
N ALA A 134 6.25 1.92 0.65
CA ALA A 134 5.78 2.73 -0.46
C ALA A 134 6.87 2.88 -1.54
N ARG A 135 8.11 3.19 -1.13
CA ARG A 135 9.25 3.29 -2.05
C ARG A 135 9.57 1.94 -2.69
N ALA A 136 9.51 0.85 -1.93
CA ALA A 136 9.80 -0.47 -2.45
C ALA A 136 8.79 -0.96 -3.48
N ALA A 137 7.50 -0.68 -3.28
CA ALA A 137 6.46 -0.95 -4.27
C ALA A 137 6.65 -0.12 -5.55
N LEU A 138 7.00 1.17 -5.39
CA LEU A 138 7.31 2.06 -6.51
C LEU A 138 8.56 1.60 -7.30
N ASP A 139 9.62 1.18 -6.62
CA ASP A 139 10.83 0.63 -7.25
C ASP A 139 10.51 -0.63 -8.06
N LEU A 140 9.69 -1.53 -7.52
CA LEU A 140 9.21 -2.72 -8.23
C LEU A 140 8.43 -2.32 -9.50
N PHE A 141 7.47 -1.39 -9.39
CA PHE A 141 6.71 -0.92 -10.54
C PHE A 141 7.62 -0.33 -11.62
N ARG A 142 8.54 0.57 -11.25
CA ARG A 142 9.49 1.19 -12.18
C ARG A 142 10.36 0.17 -12.90
N SER A 143 10.70 -0.93 -12.24
CA SER A 143 11.49 -2.01 -12.87
C SER A 143 10.74 -2.76 -13.99
N CYS A 144 9.42 -2.67 -14.03
CA CYS A 144 8.57 -3.34 -15.00
C CYS A 144 7.56 -2.40 -15.70
N GLU A 145 7.75 -1.09 -15.60
CA GLU A 145 6.78 -0.08 -16.03
C GLU A 145 6.44 -0.23 -17.50
N ASP A 146 7.45 -0.30 -18.38
CA ASP A 146 7.23 -0.47 -19.83
C ASP A 146 6.40 -1.73 -20.14
N VAL A 147 6.73 -2.85 -19.48
CA VAL A 147 6.00 -4.13 -19.66
C VAL A 147 4.56 -4.00 -19.18
N TRP A 148 4.35 -3.35 -18.04
CA TRP A 148 3.02 -3.15 -17.47
C TRP A 148 2.15 -2.27 -18.36
N GLU A 149 2.67 -1.10 -18.73
CA GLU A 149 1.93 -0.12 -19.52
C GLU A 149 1.64 -0.63 -20.93
N ASP A 150 2.56 -1.37 -21.56
CA ASP A 150 2.32 -1.95 -22.88
C ASP A 150 1.27 -3.06 -22.87
N MET A 151 1.19 -3.85 -21.79
CA MET A 151 0.10 -4.81 -21.60
C MET A 151 -1.26 -4.09 -21.51
N ILE A 152 -1.35 -3.00 -20.74
CA ILE A 152 -2.57 -2.20 -20.65
C ILE A 152 -2.92 -1.56 -22.00
N ARG A 153 -1.93 -0.95 -22.66
CA ARG A 153 -2.11 -0.25 -23.95
C ARG A 153 -2.56 -1.20 -25.08
N SER A 154 -2.17 -2.47 -25.00
CA SER A 154 -2.61 -3.53 -25.91
C SER A 154 -3.98 -4.15 -25.55
N GLY A 155 -4.64 -3.65 -24.49
CA GLY A 155 -5.95 -4.12 -24.03
C GLY A 155 -5.88 -5.36 -23.13
N SER A 156 -4.69 -5.77 -22.70
CA SER A 156 -4.51 -6.86 -21.74
C SER A 156 -4.57 -6.36 -20.30
N TRP A 157 -5.00 -7.21 -19.36
CA TRP A 157 -4.95 -6.92 -17.93
C TRP A 157 -3.89 -7.82 -17.26
N PRO A 158 -2.75 -7.28 -16.79
CA PRO A 158 -1.63 -8.10 -16.33
C PRO A 158 -1.72 -8.53 -14.87
N CYS A 159 -2.85 -8.27 -14.20
CA CYS A 159 -3.02 -8.50 -12.77
C CYS A 159 -4.07 -9.59 -12.47
N SER A 160 -3.87 -10.33 -11.38
CA SER A 160 -4.96 -11.11 -10.78
C SER A 160 -6.01 -10.18 -10.17
N LEU A 161 -7.23 -10.70 -9.99
CA LEU A 161 -8.28 -9.96 -9.29
C LEU A 161 -7.94 -9.81 -7.79
N PRO A 162 -8.22 -8.65 -7.16
CA PRO A 162 -8.16 -8.51 -5.71
C PRO A 162 -9.24 -9.39 -5.04
N PRO A 163 -9.17 -9.60 -3.71
CA PRO A 163 -10.22 -10.34 -3.01
C PRO A 163 -11.59 -9.67 -3.18
N SER A 164 -12.62 -10.47 -3.50
CA SER A 164 -13.95 -9.97 -3.90
C SER A 164 -14.64 -9.10 -2.84
N THR A 165 -14.35 -9.33 -1.55
CA THR A 165 -14.84 -8.50 -0.44
C THR A 165 -14.48 -7.02 -0.59
N TYR A 166 -13.42 -6.70 -1.34
CA TYR A 166 -12.93 -5.34 -1.57
C TYR A 166 -13.34 -4.76 -2.94
N ALA A 167 -14.17 -5.46 -3.72
CA ALA A 167 -14.52 -5.04 -5.08
C ALA A 167 -15.07 -3.61 -5.14
N ARG A 168 -15.81 -3.15 -4.12
CA ARG A 168 -16.37 -1.78 -4.04
C ARG A 168 -15.33 -0.66 -4.03
N TYR A 169 -14.06 -0.98 -3.76
CA TYR A 169 -12.97 0.00 -3.73
C TYR A 169 -12.27 0.15 -5.08
N PHE A 170 -12.64 -0.65 -6.07
CA PHE A 170 -12.16 -0.54 -7.45
C PHE A 170 -13.33 -0.20 -8.36
N THR A 171 -13.28 0.96 -9.01
CA THR A 171 -14.30 1.44 -9.95
C THR A 171 -13.93 1.19 -11.40
#